data_AF-A0A959AVT2-F1
#
_entry.id   AF-A0A959AVT2-F1
#
_cell.length_a   1.000
_cell.length_b   1.000
_cell.length_c   1.000
_cell.angle_alpha   90.00
_cell.angle_beta   90.00
_cell.angle_gamma   90.00
#
_symmetry.space_group_name_H-M   'P 1'
#
loop_
_entity.id
_entity.type
_entity.pdbx_description
1 polymer ?
#
loop_
_entity_poly.entity_id
_entity_poly.type
_entity_poly.pdbx_seq_one_letter_code
_entity_poly.pdbx_strand_id
1 'polypeptide(L)'
;MSDGGYTSSEIPVRGVLHLKTGVTHIGRNAFVAIDEFAGKFPSGPVIRIEEEEGYAANCLRANGTLLMPAGFPRVRQQIAGLGYPILEVEMSEFRKMDGGLTCLSLVW
;
A
#
# COMPACT_ATOMS: atom_id res chain seq x y z
N MET A 1 11.35 -14.58 -20.40
CA MET A 1 11.95 -13.35 -19.85
C MET A 1 11.37 -12.19 -20.64
N SER A 2 10.87 -11.14 -19.99
CA SER A 2 10.39 -9.95 -20.72
C SER A 2 11.59 -9.18 -21.29
N ASP A 3 11.39 -8.46 -22.39
CA ASP A 3 12.43 -7.74 -23.16
C ASP A 3 13.27 -6.72 -22.36
N GLY A 4 12.94 -6.46 -21.08
CA GLY A 4 13.60 -5.45 -20.24
C GLY A 4 14.51 -5.98 -19.12
N GLY A 5 14.74 -7.30 -19.02
CA GLY A 5 15.59 -7.86 -17.94
C GLY A 5 14.93 -7.90 -16.55
N TYR A 6 13.62 -7.68 -16.49
CA TYR A 6 12.82 -7.78 -15.26
C TYR A 6 12.26 -9.20 -15.06
N THR A 7 11.94 -9.53 -13.81
CA THR A 7 11.17 -10.74 -13.47
C THR A 7 9.72 -10.37 -13.18
N SER A 8 8.81 -11.33 -13.33
CA SER A 8 7.39 -11.16 -13.01
C SER A 8 6.86 -12.41 -12.30
N SER A 9 5.80 -12.22 -11.52
CA SER A 9 5.03 -13.29 -10.89
C SER A 9 3.56 -12.89 -10.85
N GLU A 10 2.69 -13.88 -10.73
CA GLU A 10 1.25 -13.67 -10.63
C GLU A 10 0.79 -13.82 -9.19
N ILE A 11 -0.07 -12.92 -8.75
CA ILE A 11 -0.70 -12.96 -7.43
C ILE A 11 -2.22 -12.95 -7.66
N PRO A 12 -2.94 -14.01 -7.27
CA PRO A 12 -4.40 -13.99 -7.31
C PRO A 12 -4.95 -12.88 -6.41
N VAL A 13 -5.91 -12.11 -6.94
CA VAL A 13 -6.61 -11.04 -6.22
C VAL A 13 -8.07 -11.45 -6.03
N ARG A 14 -8.54 -11.47 -4.78
CA ARG A 14 -9.85 -11.95 -4.33
C ARG A 14 -10.34 -11.13 -3.14
N GLY A 15 -11.29 -10.23 -3.38
CA GLY A 15 -11.93 -9.43 -2.32
C GLY A 15 -11.60 -7.94 -2.39
N VAL A 16 -10.61 -7.56 -3.19
CA VAL A 16 -10.35 -6.17 -3.62
C VAL A 16 -10.30 -6.06 -5.14
N LEU A 17 -10.44 -4.85 -5.68
CA LEU A 17 -10.46 -4.63 -7.13
C LEU A 17 -9.08 -4.75 -7.79
N HIS A 18 -8.04 -4.21 -7.16
CA HIS A 18 -6.68 -4.23 -7.69
C HIS A 18 -5.69 -4.66 -6.61
N LEU A 19 -4.58 -5.27 -7.01
CA LEU A 19 -3.50 -5.68 -6.08
C LEU A 19 -3.09 -4.51 -5.15
N LYS A 20 -2.90 -3.31 -5.72
CA LYS A 20 -2.49 -2.12 -4.96
C LYS A 20 -3.57 -1.54 -4.04
N THR A 21 -4.81 -2.01 -4.13
CA THR A 21 -5.86 -1.65 -3.16
C THR A 21 -5.54 -2.24 -1.80
N GLY A 22 -5.02 -3.48 -1.74
CA GLY A 22 -4.77 -4.20 -0.49
C GLY A 22 -3.30 -4.34 -0.12
N VAL A 23 -2.35 -3.95 -0.97
CA VAL A 23 -0.91 -4.03 -0.64
C VAL A 23 -0.08 -2.94 -1.30
N THR A 24 0.84 -2.35 -0.54
CA THR A 24 1.80 -1.35 -1.02
C THR A 24 3.21 -1.67 -0.53
N HIS A 25 4.18 -1.65 -1.44
CA HIS A 25 5.60 -1.60 -1.07
C HIS A 25 5.97 -0.18 -0.62
N ILE A 26 6.43 -0.03 0.62
CA ILE A 26 6.71 1.27 1.25
C ILE A 26 8.21 1.53 1.42
N GLY A 27 9.05 0.86 0.61
CA GLY A 27 10.51 1.01 0.67
C GLY A 27 11.16 0.18 1.78
N ARG A 28 12.50 0.14 1.78
CA ARG A 28 13.31 -0.67 2.72
C ARG A 28 12.86 -2.15 2.80
N ASN A 29 12.41 -2.70 1.66
CA ASN A 29 11.89 -4.06 1.56
C ASN A 29 10.67 -4.33 2.47
N ALA A 30 9.91 -3.30 2.83
CA ALA A 30 8.75 -3.41 3.71
C ALA A 30 7.44 -3.18 2.95
N PHE A 31 6.39 -3.84 3.42
CA PHE A 31 5.05 -3.74 2.84
C PHE A 31 4.01 -3.35 3.90
N VAL A 32 2.98 -2.65 3.46
CA VAL A 32 1.71 -2.52 4.18
C VAL A 32 0.70 -3.36 3.43
N ALA A 33 -0.01 -4.25 4.11
CA ALA A 33 -0.93 -5.17 3.45
C ALA A 33 -2.12 -5.54 4.32
N ILE A 34 -3.27 -5.76 3.70
CA ILE A 34 -4.38 -6.51 4.30
C ILE A 34 -4.03 -8.01 4.36
N ASP A 35 -4.80 -8.78 5.13
CA ASP A 35 -4.52 -10.19 5.38
C ASP A 35 -4.42 -11.06 4.12
N GLU A 36 -5.24 -10.77 3.10
CA GLU A 36 -5.19 -11.45 1.80
C GLU A 36 -3.76 -11.54 1.23
N PHE A 37 -2.99 -10.47 1.41
CA PHE A 37 -1.69 -10.25 0.79
C PHE A 37 -0.52 -10.40 1.75
N ALA A 38 -0.77 -10.44 3.07
CA ALA A 38 0.28 -10.34 4.08
C ALA A 38 1.31 -11.49 4.08
N GLY A 39 0.99 -12.63 3.44
CA GLY A 39 1.89 -13.79 3.27
C GLY A 39 2.28 -14.08 1.82
N LYS A 40 2.01 -13.17 0.88
CA LYS A 40 2.21 -13.41 -0.56
C LYS A 40 3.53 -12.87 -1.11
N PHE A 41 4.24 -12.06 -0.33
CA PHE A 41 5.47 -11.39 -0.78
C PHE A 41 6.70 -12.02 -0.11
N PRO A 42 7.71 -12.43 -0.90
CA PRO A 42 8.81 -13.27 -0.42
C PRO A 42 9.87 -12.51 0.39
N SER A 43 9.82 -11.17 0.45
CA SER A 43 10.93 -10.38 0.96
C SER A 43 10.47 -9.27 1.91
N GLY A 44 10.82 -9.43 3.19
CA GLY A 44 10.83 -8.38 4.21
C GLY A 44 9.56 -8.20 5.03
N PRO A 45 9.58 -7.26 6.00
CA PRO A 45 8.51 -7.14 7.00
C PRO A 45 7.21 -6.65 6.37
N VAL A 46 6.10 -7.27 6.79
CA VAL A 46 4.75 -6.86 6.39
C VAL A 46 4.01 -6.32 7.59
N ILE A 47 3.53 -5.08 7.46
CA ILE A 47 2.66 -4.42 8.42
C ILE A 47 1.23 -4.79 8.03
N ARG A 48 0.62 -5.65 8.84
CA ARG A 48 -0.75 -6.10 8.64
C ARG A 48 -1.72 -4.99 9.06
N ILE A 49 -2.64 -4.67 8.16
CA ILE A 49 -3.71 -3.72 8.36
C ILE A 49 -5.00 -4.48 8.62
N GLU A 50 -5.63 -4.18 9.74
CA GLU A 50 -6.95 -4.71 10.11
C GLU A 50 -8.00 -4.32 9.06
N GLU A 51 -9.00 -5.18 8.85
CA GLU A 51 -10.00 -5.02 7.79
C GLU A 51 -10.74 -3.67 7.86
N GLU A 52 -11.03 -3.18 9.07
CA GLU A 52 -11.75 -1.91 9.25
C GLU A 52 -10.98 -0.70 8.74
N GLU A 53 -9.65 -0.76 8.73
CA GLU A 53 -8.78 0.27 8.16
C GLU A 53 -8.13 -0.18 6.84
N GLY A 54 -8.62 -1.24 6.21
CA GLY A 54 -8.01 -1.87 5.03
C GLY A 54 -7.75 -0.92 3.86
N TYR A 55 -8.56 0.13 3.70
CA TYR A 55 -8.35 1.16 2.67
C TYR A 55 -7.00 1.89 2.82
N ALA A 56 -6.47 1.99 4.05
CA ALA A 56 -5.17 2.61 4.31
C ALA A 56 -3.98 1.80 3.78
N ALA A 57 -4.17 0.53 3.38
CA ALA A 57 -3.14 -0.23 2.67
C ALA A 57 -2.77 0.39 1.31
N ASN A 58 -3.63 1.24 0.75
CA ASN A 58 -3.36 2.06 -0.42
C ASN A 58 -2.49 3.29 -0.07
N CYS A 59 -1.24 3.04 0.31
CA CYS A 59 -0.24 4.06 0.57
C CYS A 59 0.58 4.37 -0.69
N LEU A 60 1.38 5.45 -0.66
CA LEU A 60 2.34 5.78 -1.71
C LEU A 60 3.62 6.34 -1.10
N ARG A 61 4.78 5.79 -1.46
CA ARG A 61 6.06 6.39 -1.08
C ARG A 61 6.60 7.25 -2.22
N ALA A 62 6.82 8.53 -1.95
CA ALA A 62 7.37 9.48 -2.91
C ALA A 62 8.48 10.32 -2.25
N ASN A 63 9.67 10.36 -2.85
CA ASN A 63 10.81 11.16 -2.39
C ASN A 63 11.15 10.99 -0.89
N GLY A 64 10.97 9.77 -0.36
CA GLY A 64 11.25 9.46 1.04
C GLY A 64 10.09 9.69 2.02
N THR A 65 9.03 10.39 1.60
CA THR A 65 7.80 10.59 2.38
C THR A 65 6.79 9.49 2.07
N LEU A 66 6.11 8.99 3.11
CA LEU A 66 5.02 8.04 2.99
C LEU A 66 3.68 8.80 3.03
N LEU A 67 2.95 8.76 1.93
CA LEU A 67 1.60 9.29 1.83
C LEU A 67 0.62 8.17 2.17
N MET A 68 -0.36 8.48 3.02
CA MET A 68 -1.44 7.56 3.37
C MET A 68 -2.79 8.29 3.30
N PRO A 69 -3.91 7.57 3.05
CA PRO A 69 -5.23 8.15 3.22
C PRO A 69 -5.42 8.69 4.64
N ALA A 70 -6.07 9.85 4.79
CA ALA A 70 -6.42 10.43 6.08
C ALA A 70 -7.55 9.65 6.76
N GLY A 71 -7.61 9.71 8.09
CA GLY A 71 -8.70 9.12 8.89
C GLY A 71 -8.46 7.68 9.36
N PHE A 72 -7.22 7.18 9.26
CA PHE A 72 -6.84 5.81 9.66
C PHE A 72 -5.75 5.84 10.75
N PRO A 73 -6.11 6.24 11.98
CA PRO A 73 -5.14 6.51 13.04
C PRO A 73 -4.37 5.27 13.51
N ARG A 74 -4.96 4.06 13.47
CA ARG A 74 -4.24 2.85 13.90
C ARG A 74 -3.13 2.52 12.91
N VAL A 75 -3.43 2.55 11.61
CA VAL A 75 -2.42 2.39 10.55
C VAL A 75 -1.34 3.46 10.67
N ARG A 76 -1.73 4.72 10.85
CA ARG A 76 -0.76 5.81 11.01
C ARG A 76 0.21 5.56 12.16
N GLN A 77 -0.30 5.12 13.30
CA GLN A 77 0.52 4.77 14.45
C GLN A 77 1.44 3.58 14.17
N GLN A 78 0.94 2.53 13.51
CA GLN A 78 1.74 1.35 13.14
C GLN A 78 2.91 1.72 12.22
N ILE A 79 2.69 2.58 11.21
CA ILE A 79 3.73 2.93 10.23
C ILE A 79 4.64 4.08 10.71
N ALA A 80 4.24 4.85 11.74
CA ALA A 80 5.08 5.91 12.33
C ALA A 80 6.41 5.38 12.88
N GLY A 81 6.42 4.15 13.41
CA GLY A 81 7.62 3.50 13.93
C GLY A 81 8.69 3.20 12.88
N LEU A 82 8.38 3.33 11.59
CA LEU A 82 9.31 3.05 10.49
C LEU A 82 10.27 4.21 10.21
N GLY A 83 10.04 5.38 10.79
CA GLY A 83 10.90 6.55 10.63
C GLY A 83 10.81 7.21 9.25
N TYR A 84 9.67 7.11 8.57
CA TYR A 84 9.35 7.93 7.41
C TYR A 84 8.61 9.20 7.85
N PRO A 85 8.81 10.36 7.19
CA PRO A 85 7.83 11.43 7.24
C PRO A 85 6.50 10.91 6.67
N ILE A 86 5.39 11.12 7.38
CA ILE A 86 4.08 10.64 6.96
C ILE A 86 3.15 11.81 6.70
N LEU A 87 2.62 11.88 5.47
CA LEU A 87 1.61 12.84 5.07
C LEU A 87 0.26 12.13 4.90
N GLU A 88 -0.75 12.57 5.66
CA GLU A 88 -2.13 12.14 5.46
C GLU A 88 -2.77 12.98 4.35
N VAL A 89 -3.49 12.32 3.45
CA VAL A 89 -4.14 12.94 2.29
C VAL A 89 -5.62 12.59 2.32
N GLU A 90 -6.48 13.60 2.19
CA GLU A 90 -7.92 13.39 2.08
C GLU A 90 -8.27 12.67 0.77
N MET A 91 -8.87 11.49 0.90
CA MET A 91 -9.18 10.60 -0.24
C MET A 91 -10.65 10.17 -0.29
N SER A 92 -11.51 10.77 0.55
CA SER A 92 -12.91 10.37 0.73
C SER A 92 -13.72 10.39 -0.58
N GLU A 93 -13.51 11.38 -1.45
CA GLU A 93 -14.21 11.48 -2.73
C GLU A 93 -13.75 10.41 -3.74
N PHE A 94 -12.46 10.11 -3.80
CA PHE A 94 -11.93 9.06 -4.68
C PHE A 94 -12.33 7.67 -4.20
N ARG A 95 -12.39 7.48 -2.86
CA ARG A 95 -12.83 6.22 -2.25
C ARG A 95 -14.23 5.81 -2.69
N LYS A 96 -15.13 6.77 -2.99
CA LYS A 96 -16.49 6.47 -3.50
C LYS A 96 -16.47 5.69 -4.81
N MET A 97 -15.39 5.79 -5.58
CA MET A 97 -15.17 5.10 -6.86
C MET A 97 -14.00 4.10 -6.77
N ASP A 98 -13.73 3.58 -5.57
CA ASP A 98 -12.65 2.61 -5.29
C ASP A 98 -11.24 3.10 -5.69
N GLY A 99 -11.06 4.42 -5.82
CA GLY A 99 -9.78 5.05 -6.11
C GLY A 99 -8.95 5.26 -4.84
N GLY A 100 -7.62 5.29 -5.00
CA GLY A 100 -6.66 5.56 -3.93
C GLY A 100 -5.42 6.30 -4.44
N LEU A 101 -4.48 6.62 -3.54
CA LEU A 101 -3.22 7.29 -3.86
C LEU A 101 -2.43 6.59 -4.97
N THR A 102 -2.39 5.25 -4.95
CA THR A 102 -1.67 4.48 -5.98
C THR A 102 -2.33 4.53 -7.36
N CYS A 103 -3.63 4.83 -7.42
CA CYS A 103 -4.38 4.93 -8.67
C CYS A 103 -4.19 6.29 -9.34
N LEU A 104 -3.90 7.32 -8.55
CA LEU A 104 -3.77 8.71 -9.00
C LEU A 104 -2.31 9.10 -9.25
N SER A 105 -1.41 8.12 -9.38
CA SER A 105 0.03 8.37 -9.48
C SER A 105 0.73 7.45 -10.46
N LEU A 106 1.76 8.00 -11.09
CA LEU A 106 2.81 7.27 -11.77
C LEU A 106 4.13 7.61 -11.07
N VAL A 107 4.84 6.59 -10.64
CA VAL A 107 6.12 6.70 -9.93
C VAL A 107 7.15 5.93 -10.72
N TRP A 108 8.28 6.56 -10.98
CA TRP A 108 9.41 6.03 -11.76
C TRP A 108 10.66 5.89 -10.90
#